data_AF-A0A1V4V712-F1
#
_entry.id   AF-A0A1V4V712-F1
#
_cell.length_a   1.000
_cell.length_b   1.000
_cell.length_c   1.000
_cell.angle_alpha   90.00
_cell.angle_beta   90.00
_cell.angle_gamma   90.00
#
_symmetry.space_group_name_H-M   'P 1'
#
loop_
_entity.id
_entity.type
_entity.pdbx_description
1 polymer ?
#
loop_
_entity_poly.entity_id
_entity_poly.type
_entity_poly.pdbx_seq_one_letter_code
_entity_poly.pdbx_strand_id
1 'polypeptide(L)'
;MRKILTLLVVGLVVLSCIASATYTAISAVSSLDDQNDYAKAPGAWTTLAGNGSINYYDWPEGYDLVVGLNYTSTTNSTLDYFSLMAGDGAQAFRSGIGNLSYSSLGAGVYWFGPVESARFMNASGYLEISSGYITGKVTVLKVK
;
A
#
# COMPACT_ATOMS: atom_id res chain seq x y z
N MET A 1 -18.18 -18.77 -42.12
CA MET A 1 -18.56 -17.82 -41.06
C MET A 1 -18.30 -18.33 -39.64
N ARG A 2 -18.64 -19.59 -39.28
CA ARG A 2 -18.41 -20.14 -37.92
C ARG A 2 -16.95 -20.16 -37.46
N LYS A 3 -16.00 -20.48 -38.34
CA LYS A 3 -14.55 -20.58 -38.01
C LYS A 3 -13.91 -19.24 -37.63
N ILE A 4 -14.40 -18.13 -38.19
CA ILE A 4 -13.90 -16.78 -37.91
C ILE A 4 -14.37 -16.32 -36.53
N LEU A 5 -15.61 -16.65 -36.16
CA LEU A 5 -16.17 -16.33 -34.84
C LEU A 5 -15.43 -17.07 -33.71
N THR A 6 -15.05 -18.34 -33.93
CA THR A 6 -14.29 -19.11 -32.93
C THR A 6 -12.89 -18.55 -32.70
N LEU A 7 -12.20 -18.12 -33.77
CA LEU A 7 -10.89 -17.46 -33.66
C LEU A 7 -10.96 -16.11 -32.93
N LEU A 8 -12.03 -15.35 -33.16
CA LEU A 8 -12.23 -14.07 -32.49
C LEU A 8 -12.51 -14.23 -30.98
N VAL A 9 -13.31 -15.24 -30.61
CA VAL A 9 -13.64 -15.55 -29.21
C VAL A 9 -12.42 -16.10 -28.46
N VAL A 10 -11.63 -16.98 -29.08
CA VAL A 10 -10.38 -17.49 -28.47
C VAL A 10 -9.35 -16.37 -28.34
N GLY A 11 -9.23 -15.47 -29.34
CA GLY A 11 -8.36 -14.30 -29.26
C GLY A 11 -8.76 -13.34 -28.13
N LEU A 12 -10.06 -13.12 -27.91
CA LEU A 12 -10.56 -12.25 -26.84
C LEU A 12 -10.32 -12.84 -25.44
N VAL A 13 -10.43 -14.17 -25.29
CA VAL A 13 -10.18 -14.87 -24.02
C VAL A 13 -8.70 -14.87 -23.67
N VAL A 14 -7.81 -14.99 -24.66
CA VAL A 14 -6.34 -14.95 -24.42
C VAL A 14 -5.85 -13.54 -24.05
N LEU A 15 -6.49 -12.47 -24.55
CA LEU A 15 -6.17 -11.10 -24.15
C LEU A 15 -6.70 -10.70 -22.76
N SER A 16 -7.60 -11.48 -22.16
CA SER A 16 -8.10 -11.23 -20.80
C SER A 16 -7.17 -11.73 -19.69
N CYS A 17 -6.07 -12.38 -20.06
CA CYS A 17 -5.10 -12.89 -19.10
C CYS A 17 -4.11 -11.78 -18.68
N ILE A 18 -4.27 -11.40 -17.42
CA ILE A 18 -3.26 -10.82 -16.51
C ILE A 18 -3.06 -9.31 -16.66
N ALA A 19 -4.07 -8.55 -16.25
CA ALA A 19 -3.76 -7.31 -15.53
C ALA A 19 -3.19 -7.70 -14.15
N SER A 20 -1.88 -7.98 -14.08
CA SER A 20 -1.21 -8.11 -12.78
C SER A 20 -1.15 -6.73 -12.14
N ALA A 21 -1.63 -6.60 -10.90
CA ALA A 21 -1.38 -5.40 -10.12
C ALA A 21 0.13 -5.14 -10.09
N THR A 22 0.55 -3.92 -10.42
CA THR A 22 1.95 -3.53 -10.33
C THR A 22 2.24 -3.18 -8.87
N TYR A 23 3.07 -3.99 -8.22
CA TYR A 23 3.48 -3.76 -6.84
C TYR A 23 4.70 -2.83 -6.77
N THR A 24 4.71 -1.93 -5.80
CA THR A 24 5.89 -1.11 -5.50
C THR A 24 6.84 -1.90 -4.60
N ALA A 25 8.13 -1.95 -4.97
CA ALA A 25 9.14 -2.59 -4.15
C ALA A 25 9.42 -1.80 -2.85
N ILE A 26 9.55 -2.51 -1.74
CA ILE A 26 9.84 -1.93 -0.42
C ILE A 26 11.34 -1.65 -0.28
N SER A 27 11.68 -0.46 0.23
CA SER A 27 13.10 -0.09 0.48
C SER A 27 13.57 -0.72 1.78
N ALA A 28 14.76 -1.34 1.80
CA ALA A 28 15.33 -1.89 3.02
C ALA A 28 16.23 -0.87 3.73
N VAL A 29 16.05 -0.70 5.04
CA VAL A 29 16.85 0.22 5.87
C VAL A 29 17.55 -0.57 6.98
N SER A 30 18.82 -0.26 7.23
CA SER A 30 19.69 -1.05 8.12
C SER A 30 19.47 -0.80 9.61
N SER A 31 18.95 0.38 10.01
CA SER A 31 18.53 0.66 11.39
C SER A 31 17.60 1.89 11.41
N LEU A 32 16.68 1.91 12.39
CA LEU A 32 15.84 3.06 12.77
C LEU A 32 15.84 3.17 14.30
N ASP A 33 17.04 3.15 14.88
CA ASP A 33 17.29 3.06 16.32
C ASP A 33 17.17 4.41 17.06
N ASP A 34 17.31 5.53 16.35
CA ASP A 34 17.09 6.86 16.92
C ASP A 34 15.72 7.46 16.56
N GLN A 35 15.15 8.23 17.49
CA GLN A 35 13.83 8.88 17.39
C GLN A 35 13.67 9.79 16.15
N ASN A 36 14.77 10.16 15.48
CA ASN A 36 14.79 11.04 14.29
C ASN A 36 15.33 10.36 13.02
N ASP A 37 15.70 9.08 13.07
CA ASP A 37 16.25 8.40 11.89
C ASP A 37 15.20 8.09 10.83
N TYR A 38 13.93 8.08 11.21
CA TYR A 38 12.80 8.04 10.29
C TYR A 38 12.89 9.17 9.23
N ALA A 39 13.29 10.39 9.61
CA ALA A 39 13.48 11.49 8.65
C ALA A 39 14.67 11.29 7.69
N LYS A 40 15.63 10.42 8.06
CA LYS A 40 16.81 10.09 7.26
C LYS A 40 16.65 8.81 6.45
N ALA A 41 15.59 8.04 6.69
CA ALA A 41 15.39 6.73 6.08
C ALA A 41 15.31 6.87 4.55
N PRO A 42 16.32 6.38 3.80
CA PRO A 42 16.35 6.51 2.35
C PRO A 42 15.37 5.50 1.75
N GLY A 43 14.11 5.92 1.58
CA GLY A 43 13.07 5.18 0.88
C GLY A 43 12.73 5.82 -0.46
N ALA A 44 12.40 4.99 -1.45
CA ALA A 44 11.76 5.48 -2.66
C ALA A 44 10.34 5.96 -2.34
N TRP A 45 10.16 7.27 -2.20
CA TRP A 45 8.86 7.88 -2.02
C TRP A 45 8.06 7.82 -3.32
N THR A 46 6.97 7.06 -3.32
CA THR A 46 6.03 7.01 -4.43
C THR A 46 4.87 7.97 -4.20
N THR A 47 4.36 8.55 -5.28
CA THR A 47 3.19 9.42 -5.20
C THR A 47 1.99 8.61 -4.76
N LEU A 48 1.21 9.12 -3.80
CA LEU A 48 -0.11 8.55 -3.54
C LEU A 48 -0.93 8.67 -4.82
N ALA A 49 -1.32 7.53 -5.38
CA ALA A 49 -2.29 7.53 -6.46
C ALA A 49 -3.51 8.38 -6.02
N GLY A 50 -4.05 9.20 -6.93
CA GLY A 50 -4.97 10.31 -6.60
C GLY A 50 -6.21 9.92 -5.79
N ASN A 51 -7.05 10.89 -5.44
CA ASN A 51 -8.19 10.69 -4.54
C ASN A 51 -8.97 9.37 -4.76
N GLY A 52 -9.00 8.51 -3.74
CA GLY A 52 -9.71 7.22 -3.77
C GLY A 52 -8.88 6.08 -4.35
N SER A 53 -7.59 6.28 -4.58
CA SER A 53 -6.73 5.23 -5.12
C SER A 53 -6.12 4.36 -4.03
N ILE A 54 -5.74 3.17 -4.49
CA ILE A 54 -5.08 2.14 -3.71
C ILE A 54 -3.64 2.00 -4.21
N ASN A 55 -2.69 1.95 -3.30
CA ASN A 55 -1.28 1.70 -3.57
C ASN A 55 -0.91 0.35 -2.99
N TYR A 56 -0.31 -0.52 -3.82
CA TYR A 56 0.09 -1.85 -3.42
C TYR A 56 1.61 -1.93 -3.29
N TYR A 57 2.07 -2.51 -2.19
CA TYR A 57 3.49 -2.74 -1.90
C TYR A 57 3.74 -4.22 -1.71
N ASP A 58 4.78 -4.72 -2.38
CA ASP A 58 5.16 -6.13 -2.24
C ASP A 58 5.58 -6.40 -0.80
N TRP A 59 5.00 -7.41 -0.14
CA TRP A 59 5.28 -7.71 1.25
C TRP A 59 6.54 -8.58 1.35
N PRO A 60 7.69 -8.04 1.82
CA PRO A 60 8.90 -8.82 1.95
C PRO A 60 8.74 -9.81 3.11
N GLU A 61 9.45 -10.92 3.05
CA GLU A 61 9.47 -11.90 4.15
C GLU A 61 9.79 -11.21 5.49
N GLY A 62 8.97 -11.46 6.52
CA GLY A 62 9.08 -10.84 7.85
C GLY A 62 7.96 -9.85 8.15
N TYR A 63 7.99 -9.25 9.35
CA TYR A 63 6.91 -8.38 9.83
C TYR A 63 7.36 -6.94 10.14
N ASP A 64 8.64 -6.61 10.01
CA ASP A 64 9.16 -5.32 10.50
C ASP A 64 9.08 -4.24 9.41
N LEU A 65 7.84 -3.85 9.06
CA LEU A 65 7.59 -2.76 8.12
C LEU A 65 7.34 -1.43 8.84
N VAL A 66 7.84 -0.34 8.28
CA VAL A 66 7.51 1.03 8.70
C VAL A 66 6.97 1.77 7.49
N VAL A 67 5.81 2.41 7.65
CA VAL A 67 5.16 3.19 6.58
C VAL A 67 5.35 4.68 6.86
N GLY A 68 5.91 5.39 5.90
CA GLY A 68 6.03 6.85 5.91
C GLY A 68 5.00 7.49 5.00
N LEU A 69 4.37 8.57 5.46
CA LEU A 69 3.47 9.42 4.68
C LEU A 69 4.00 10.85 4.71
N ASN A 70 4.34 11.39 3.55
CA ASN A 70 4.59 12.80 3.35
C ASN A 70 3.30 13.42 2.78
N TYR A 71 2.45 13.90 3.67
CA TYR A 71 1.17 14.50 3.34
C TYR A 71 1.36 15.99 3.02
N THR A 72 0.91 16.43 1.84
CA THR A 72 1.14 17.80 1.36
C THR A 72 -0.12 18.66 1.41
N SER A 73 -1.29 18.09 1.13
CA SER A 73 -2.55 18.85 1.09
C SER A 73 -3.78 17.94 1.15
N THR A 74 -4.92 18.49 1.57
CA THR A 74 -6.24 17.87 1.41
C THR A 74 -7.14 18.69 0.50
N THR A 75 -7.92 18.01 -0.33
CA THR A 75 -9.01 18.61 -1.12
C THR A 75 -10.33 18.65 -0.34
N ASN A 76 -10.45 17.88 0.74
CA ASN A 76 -11.60 17.87 1.63
C ASN A 76 -11.21 17.36 3.02
N SER A 77 -11.06 18.26 3.99
CA SER A 77 -10.58 17.95 5.34
C SER A 77 -11.59 17.19 6.22
N THR A 78 -12.85 17.04 5.80
CA THR A 78 -13.86 16.29 6.55
C THR A 78 -13.97 14.84 6.10
N LEU A 79 -13.47 14.53 4.90
CA LEU A 79 -13.50 13.21 4.29
C LEU A 79 -12.09 12.65 4.03
N ASP A 80 -11.05 13.37 4.44
CA ASP A 80 -9.68 12.95 4.21
C ASP A 80 -9.35 11.67 4.98
N TYR A 81 -8.62 10.78 4.33
CA TYR A 81 -8.12 9.61 5.02
C TYR A 81 -6.84 9.06 4.38
N PHE A 82 -6.03 8.45 5.23
CA PHE A 82 -4.96 7.54 4.90
C PHE A 82 -5.17 6.25 5.69
N SER A 83 -5.14 5.10 5.02
CA SER A 83 -5.48 3.82 5.63
C SER A 83 -4.49 2.73 5.25
N LEU A 84 -4.00 2.01 6.27
CA LEU A 84 -3.38 0.71 6.10
C LEU A 84 -4.49 -0.34 6.15
N MET A 85 -4.69 -1.04 5.06
CA MET A 85 -5.80 -1.99 4.91
C MET A 85 -5.45 -3.32 5.58
N ALA A 86 -6.41 -3.89 6.30
CA ALA A 86 -6.25 -5.26 6.78
C ALA A 86 -6.19 -6.22 5.59
N GLY A 87 -5.28 -7.19 5.64
CA GLY A 87 -5.13 -8.21 4.61
C GLY A 87 -6.30 -9.20 4.58
N ASP A 88 -6.53 -9.77 3.40
CA ASP A 88 -7.52 -10.83 3.20
C ASP A 88 -6.93 -12.19 3.57
N GLY A 89 -7.55 -12.93 4.50
CA GLY A 89 -7.28 -14.35 4.71
C GLY A 89 -7.05 -14.80 6.16
N ALA A 90 -7.10 -16.12 6.37
CA ALA A 90 -7.02 -16.78 7.68
C ALA A 90 -5.66 -16.64 8.40
N GLN A 91 -4.59 -16.30 7.66
CA GLN A 91 -3.25 -16.02 8.24
C GLN A 91 -3.23 -14.68 9.00
N ALA A 92 -4.14 -13.76 8.70
CA ALA A 92 -4.41 -12.62 9.54
C ALA A 92 -5.33 -13.04 10.69
N PHE A 93 -4.80 -13.78 11.68
CA PHE A 93 -5.52 -14.13 12.93
C PHE A 93 -6.15 -12.90 13.64
N ARG A 94 -5.79 -11.68 13.20
CA ARG A 94 -6.27 -10.38 13.69
C ARG A 94 -6.96 -9.50 12.63
N SER A 95 -7.31 -9.99 11.43
CA SER A 95 -8.05 -9.20 10.43
C SER A 95 -9.39 -8.69 10.95
N GLY A 96 -9.97 -9.34 11.97
CA GLY A 96 -11.13 -8.85 12.72
C GLY A 96 -10.93 -7.51 13.45
N ILE A 97 -9.70 -6.97 13.51
CA ILE A 97 -9.40 -5.63 14.07
C ILE A 97 -9.59 -4.53 13.01
N GLY A 98 -9.81 -4.88 11.73
CA GLY A 98 -10.14 -3.93 10.67
C GLY A 98 -8.95 -3.11 10.16
N ASN A 99 -9.21 -2.00 9.46
CA ASN A 99 -8.17 -1.13 8.89
C ASN A 99 -7.56 -0.19 9.95
N LEU A 100 -6.36 0.33 9.69
CA LEU A 100 -5.78 1.41 10.48
C LEU A 100 -5.94 2.70 9.68
N SER A 101 -6.94 3.52 10.04
CA SER A 101 -7.30 4.74 9.31
C SER A 101 -6.95 6.00 10.10
N TYR A 102 -6.39 6.98 9.39
CA TYR A 102 -6.00 8.28 9.90
C TYR A 102 -6.69 9.36 9.07
N SER A 103 -7.32 10.33 9.72
CA SER A 103 -8.01 11.45 9.08
C SER A 103 -7.63 12.76 9.76
N SER A 104 -7.98 13.88 9.12
CA SER A 104 -7.71 15.23 9.61
C SER A 104 -6.23 15.49 9.89
N LEU A 105 -5.36 14.93 9.05
CA LEU A 105 -3.91 15.15 9.14
C LEU A 105 -3.55 16.55 8.58
N GLY A 106 -2.59 17.20 9.23
CA GLY A 106 -1.99 18.44 8.73
C GLY A 106 -0.89 18.17 7.71
N ALA A 107 -0.45 19.21 6.99
CA ALA A 107 0.75 19.14 6.14
C ALA A 107 1.96 18.66 6.96
N GLY A 108 2.60 17.57 6.56
CA GLY A 108 3.70 17.01 7.34
C GLY A 108 4.12 15.59 6.94
N VAL A 109 5.19 15.13 7.60
CA VAL A 109 5.68 13.76 7.48
C VAL A 109 5.24 12.97 8.71
N TYR A 110 4.58 11.85 8.47
CA TYR A 110 4.07 10.93 9.48
C TYR A 110 4.69 9.55 9.29
N TRP A 111 4.93 8.86 10.40
CA TRP A 111 5.49 7.52 10.41
C TRP A 111 4.55 6.60 11.19
N PHE A 112 4.25 5.46 10.59
CA PHE A 112 3.35 4.45 11.11
C PHE A 112 4.11 3.13 11.20
N GLY A 113 4.11 2.54 12.39
CA GLY A 113 4.76 1.25 12.63
C GLY A 113 5.37 1.14 14.03
N PRO A 114 6.10 0.06 14.28
CA PRO A 114 6.36 -1.04 13.35
C PRO A 114 5.08 -1.83 13.04
N VAL A 115 4.88 -2.18 11.78
CA VAL A 115 3.72 -2.89 11.26
C VAL A 115 3.97 -4.40 11.43
N GLU A 116 4.24 -4.82 12.67
CA GLU A 116 4.73 -6.15 13.09
C GLU A 116 3.70 -7.28 12.98
N SER A 117 2.63 -7.11 12.20
CA SER A 117 1.54 -8.07 12.23
C SER A 117 1.08 -8.51 10.85
N ALA A 118 0.88 -9.83 10.74
CA ALA A 118 0.14 -10.51 9.68
C ALA A 118 -1.28 -9.94 9.44
N ARG A 119 -1.75 -8.97 10.25
CA ARG A 119 -2.99 -8.22 10.02
C ARG A 119 -3.01 -7.54 8.67
N PHE A 120 -1.88 -7.01 8.21
CA PHE A 120 -1.83 -6.15 7.01
C PHE A 120 -1.28 -6.87 5.77
N MET A 121 -0.77 -8.09 5.94
CA MET A 121 -0.31 -8.93 4.82
C MET A 121 -1.51 -9.63 4.18
N ASN A 122 -1.76 -9.37 2.90
CA ASN A 122 -2.78 -10.09 2.13
C ASN A 122 -2.30 -11.51 1.76
N ALA A 123 -3.21 -12.46 1.53
CA ALA A 123 -2.91 -13.80 1.01
C ALA A 123 -2.08 -13.79 -0.30
N SER A 124 -2.15 -12.70 -1.08
CA SER A 124 -1.36 -12.52 -2.30
C SER A 124 0.03 -11.90 -2.05
N GLY A 125 0.42 -11.67 -0.79
CA GLY A 125 1.75 -11.20 -0.42
C GLY A 125 1.99 -9.71 -0.61
N TYR A 126 0.99 -8.85 -0.40
CA TYR A 126 1.17 -7.39 -0.49
C TYR A 126 0.55 -6.65 0.71
N LEU A 127 1.10 -5.46 0.97
CA LEU A 127 0.48 -4.43 1.81
C LEU A 127 -0.37 -3.51 0.92
N GLU A 128 -1.59 -3.24 1.37
CA GLU A 128 -2.50 -2.32 0.71
C GLU A 128 -2.63 -1.01 1.50
N ILE A 129 -2.40 0.10 0.80
CA ILE A 129 -2.55 1.46 1.33
C ILE A 129 -3.64 2.18 0.55
N SER A 130 -4.70 2.56 1.24
CA SER A 130 -5.81 3.31 0.66
C SER A 130 -5.76 4.76 1.14
N SER A 131 -6.07 5.70 0.26
CA SER A 131 -6.11 7.12 0.62
C SER A 131 -7.16 7.88 -0.17
N GLY A 132 -7.81 8.84 0.47
CA GLY A 132 -8.84 9.67 -0.14
C GLY A 132 -8.71 11.12 0.28
N TYR A 133 -8.96 12.01 -0.67
CA TYR A 133 -8.95 13.47 -0.54
C TYR A 133 -7.63 14.06 -0.06
N ILE A 134 -6.55 13.27 -0.02
CA ILE A 134 -5.20 13.70 0.35
C ILE A 134 -4.29 13.67 -0.88
N THR A 135 -3.26 14.51 -0.86
CA THR A 135 -2.14 14.46 -1.80
C THR A 135 -0.86 14.33 -1.00
N GLY A 136 0.09 13.57 -1.54
CA GLY A 136 1.36 13.35 -0.87
C GLY A 136 2.18 12.25 -1.52
N LYS A 137 3.18 11.81 -0.78
CA LYS A 137 3.98 10.65 -1.12
C LYS A 137 3.97 9.66 0.03
N VAL A 138 4.17 8.40 -0.28
CA VAL A 138 4.25 7.30 0.67
C VAL A 138 5.53 6.52 0.41
N THR A 139 6.11 6.00 1.49
CA THR A 139 7.22 5.05 1.43
C THR A 139 6.90 3.91 2.37
N VAL A 140 7.28 2.70 1.99
CA VAL A 140 7.26 1.57 2.91
C VAL A 140 8.68 1.05 3.02
N LEU A 141 9.12 0.86 4.25
CA LEU A 141 10.47 0.50 4.62
C LEU A 141 10.45 -0.84 5.34
N LYS A 142 11.38 -1.72 4.98
CA LYS A 142 11.69 -2.90 5.80
C LYS A 142 12.84 -2.55 6.74
N VAL A 143 12.63 -2.70 8.03
CA VAL A 143 13.68 -2.61 9.04
C VAL A 143 14.40 -3.96 9.09
N LYS A 144 15.75 -3.93 9.05
CA LYS A 144 16.60 -5.12 9.12
C LYS A 144 17.08 -5.42 10.53
#